data_AF-A0A532EDZ4-F1
#
_entry.id   AF-A0A532EDZ4-F1
#
_cell.length_a   1.000
_cell.length_b   1.000
_cell.length_c   1.000
_cell.angle_alpha   90.00
_cell.angle_beta   90.00
_cell.angle_gamma   90.00
#
_symmetry.space_group_name_H-M   'P 1'
#
loop_
_entity.id
_entity.type
_entity.pdbx_description
1 polymer ?
#
loop_
_entity_poly.entity_id
_entity_poly.type
_entity_poly.pdbx_seq_one_letter_code
_entity_poly.pdbx_strand_id
1 'polypeptide(L)'
;MVVIFVRRWIVRGLLVLAGVAVLAAGSAVAYGLYLSASLALPAGDEHPPRLIYGAPFLLKPDLDIASAHLIERLNRLGYRSVETAVRTPGEYRVTPAEIDIYLHEFADFHLRPVPARLALDQGRVRKVLSIPGGDELFPAYLEPQLISGLRGASRQVREWVSYDDLPAR
;
A
#
# COMPACT_ATOMS: atom_id res chain seq x y z
N MET A 1 39.47 58.37 -37.27
CA MET A 1 38.69 58.74 -36.06
C MET A 1 37.36 57.97 -35.93
N VAL A 2 36.64 57.71 -37.03
CA VAL A 2 35.35 56.97 -37.05
C VAL A 2 35.45 55.52 -36.53
N VAL A 3 36.51 54.78 -36.88
CA VAL A 3 36.70 53.37 -36.46
C VAL A 3 36.85 53.21 -34.93
N ILE A 4 37.53 54.16 -34.27
CA ILE A 4 37.70 54.15 -32.81
C ILE A 4 36.38 54.44 -32.08
N PHE A 5 35.55 55.29 -32.69
CA PHE A 5 34.22 55.61 -32.17
C PHE A 5 33.31 54.39 -32.27
N VAL A 6 33.17 53.79 -33.46
CA VAL A 6 32.36 52.58 -33.68
C VAL A 6 32.80 51.43 -32.77
N ARG A 7 34.11 51.20 -32.61
CA ARG A 7 34.66 50.19 -31.67
C ARG A 7 34.28 50.46 -30.22
N ARG A 8 34.27 51.71 -29.76
CA ARG A 8 33.84 52.08 -28.39
C ARG A 8 32.35 51.84 -28.16
N TRP A 9 31.50 52.06 -29.16
CA TRP A 9 30.07 51.78 -29.05
C TRP A 9 29.76 50.28 -29.05
N ILE A 10 30.48 49.50 -29.87
CA ILE A 10 30.37 48.03 -29.87
C ILE A 10 30.83 47.43 -28.54
N VAL A 11 31.97 47.88 -27.99
CA VAL A 11 32.47 47.40 -26.69
C VAL A 11 31.49 47.75 -25.55
N ARG A 12 30.93 48.96 -25.56
CA ARG A 12 29.89 49.34 -24.57
C ARG A 12 28.62 48.49 -24.70
N GLY A 13 28.19 48.19 -25.92
CA GLY A 13 27.05 47.30 -26.17
C GLY A 13 27.30 45.88 -25.66
N LEU A 14 28.49 45.32 -25.90
CA LEU A 14 28.89 44.00 -25.38
C LEU A 14 28.97 43.98 -23.85
N LEU A 15 29.47 45.04 -23.22
CA LEU A 15 29.51 45.14 -21.76
C LEU A 15 28.11 45.21 -21.14
N VAL A 16 27.17 45.94 -21.76
CA VAL A 16 25.77 45.97 -21.32
C VAL A 16 25.13 44.60 -21.47
N LEU A 17 25.33 43.92 -22.60
CA LEU A 17 24.79 42.58 -22.82
C LEU A 17 25.35 41.55 -21.84
N ALA A 18 26.67 41.59 -21.57
CA ALA A 18 27.31 40.76 -20.56
C ALA A 18 26.74 41.05 -19.15
N GLY A 19 26.52 42.32 -18.81
CA GLY A 19 25.88 42.71 -17.54
C GLY A 19 24.46 42.16 -17.39
N VAL A 20 23.64 42.26 -18.44
CA VAL A 20 22.29 41.68 -18.47
C VAL A 20 22.32 40.16 -18.33
N ALA A 21 23.25 39.49 -19.00
CA ALA A 21 23.40 38.04 -18.90
C ALA A 21 23.79 37.60 -17.48
N VAL A 22 24.71 38.33 -16.82
CA VAL A 22 25.10 38.06 -15.42
C VAL A 22 23.94 38.29 -14.47
N LEU A 23 23.15 39.36 -14.66
CA LEU A 23 21.97 39.63 -13.85
C LEU A 23 20.89 38.57 -14.02
N ALA A 24 20.65 38.11 -15.26
CA ALA A 24 19.70 37.05 -15.55
C ALA A 24 20.14 35.72 -14.91
N ALA A 25 21.43 35.36 -15.03
CA ALA A 25 21.99 34.17 -14.40
C ALA A 25 21.91 34.25 -12.87
N GLY A 26 22.27 35.39 -12.28
CA GLY A 26 22.18 35.62 -10.83
C GLY A 26 20.74 35.53 -10.33
N SER A 27 19.78 36.07 -11.08
CA SER A 27 18.35 35.97 -10.76
C SER A 27 17.84 34.53 -10.84
N ALA A 28 18.26 33.77 -11.85
CA ALA A 28 17.90 32.37 -11.99
C ALA A 28 18.47 31.51 -10.83
N VAL A 29 19.71 31.76 -10.42
CA VAL A 29 20.33 31.09 -9.27
C VAL A 29 19.61 31.46 -7.98
N ALA A 30 19.34 32.75 -7.75
CA ALA A 30 18.62 33.21 -6.57
C ALA A 30 17.21 32.59 -6.49
N TYR A 31 16.51 32.53 -7.62
CA TYR A 31 15.20 31.90 -7.71
C TYR A 31 15.28 30.38 -7.49
N GLY A 32 16.29 29.71 -8.04
CA GLY A 32 16.53 28.29 -7.82
C GLY A 32 16.82 27.96 -6.35
N LEU A 33 17.60 28.79 -5.66
CA LEU A 33 17.86 28.66 -4.23
C LEU A 33 16.60 28.91 -3.40
N TYR A 34 15.83 29.94 -3.74
CA TYR A 34 14.54 30.20 -3.11
C TYR A 34 13.59 29.01 -3.27
N LEU A 35 13.49 28.45 -4.48
CA LEU A 35 12.66 27.28 -4.75
C LEU A 35 13.17 26.08 -3.95
N SER A 36 14.48 25.80 -3.95
CA SER A 36 15.09 24.71 -3.17
C SER A 36 14.76 24.81 -1.67
N ALA A 37 14.77 26.02 -1.11
CA ALA A 37 14.48 26.24 0.31
C ALA A 37 12.96 26.27 0.63
N SER A 38 12.13 26.69 -0.32
CA SER A 38 10.66 26.79 -0.16
C SER A 38 9.91 25.56 -0.67
N LEU A 39 10.58 24.65 -1.36
CA LEU A 39 10.12 23.32 -1.69
C LEU A 39 9.95 22.55 -0.38
N ALA A 40 8.79 22.76 0.24
CA ALA A 40 8.21 21.79 1.13
C ALA A 40 7.88 20.57 0.26
N LEU A 41 8.83 19.65 0.16
CA LEU A 41 8.47 18.26 -0.10
C LEU A 41 7.39 17.90 0.92
N PRO A 42 6.36 17.10 0.57
CA PRO A 42 5.39 16.65 1.54
C PRO A 42 6.14 16.06 2.73
N ALA A 43 6.27 16.85 3.80
CA ALA A 43 6.89 16.40 5.03
C ALA A 43 6.01 15.24 5.47
N GLY A 44 6.61 14.11 5.84
CA GLY A 44 5.90 12.89 6.19
C GLY A 44 5.00 12.99 7.43
N ASP A 45 4.65 14.20 7.86
CA ASP A 45 3.78 14.54 8.98
C ASP A 45 2.29 14.29 8.71
N GLU A 46 1.93 13.80 7.53
CA GLU A 46 0.66 13.10 7.35
C GLU A 46 0.74 11.75 8.09
N HIS A 47 0.33 11.81 9.35
CA HIS A 47 0.14 10.65 10.19
C HIS A 47 -0.67 9.61 9.41
N PRO A 48 -0.31 8.32 9.48
CA PRO A 48 -1.09 7.29 8.83
C PRO A 48 -2.56 7.45 9.24
N PRO A 49 -3.49 7.38 8.27
CA PRO A 49 -4.90 7.54 8.53
C PRO A 49 -5.29 6.52 9.59
N ARG A 50 -6.09 6.95 10.58
CA ARG A 50 -6.60 6.00 11.56
C ARG A 50 -7.64 5.14 10.87
N LEU A 51 -7.26 3.90 10.58
CA LEU A 51 -8.11 2.91 9.95
C LEU A 51 -9.04 2.29 11.01
N ILE A 52 -10.31 2.15 10.65
CA ILE A 52 -11.34 1.51 11.45
C ILE A 52 -11.55 0.12 10.86
N TYR A 53 -11.17 -0.88 11.62
CA TYR A 53 -11.32 -2.28 11.27
C TYR A 53 -12.52 -2.90 12.00
N GLY A 54 -13.11 -3.92 11.38
CA GLY A 54 -14.04 -4.82 12.05
C GLY A 54 -13.34 -5.76 13.02
N ALA A 55 -14.12 -6.61 13.68
CA ALA A 55 -13.55 -7.69 14.47
C ALA A 55 -12.90 -8.76 13.56
N PRO A 56 -11.70 -9.27 13.89
CA PRO A 56 -11.15 -10.46 13.27
C PRO A 56 -12.13 -11.62 13.38
N PHE A 57 -12.23 -12.44 12.33
CA PHE A 57 -13.22 -13.50 12.27
C PHE A 57 -12.59 -14.83 12.66
N LEU A 58 -13.07 -15.43 13.75
CA LEU A 58 -12.55 -16.70 14.26
C LEU A 58 -13.05 -17.88 13.40
N LEU A 59 -12.11 -18.59 12.80
CA LEU A 59 -12.33 -19.89 12.20
C LEU A 59 -12.33 -20.94 13.31
N LYS A 60 -13.50 -21.54 13.56
CA LYS A 60 -13.71 -22.50 14.64
C LYS A 60 -14.42 -23.76 14.14
N PRO A 61 -14.26 -24.89 14.86
CA PRO A 61 -15.14 -26.03 14.70
C PRO A 61 -16.62 -25.65 14.93
N ASP A 62 -17.52 -26.39 14.30
CA ASP A 62 -18.98 -26.18 14.24
C ASP A 62 -19.42 -24.85 13.61
N LEU A 63 -18.55 -24.19 12.86
CA LEU A 63 -18.93 -23.02 12.06
C LEU A 63 -19.75 -23.47 10.84
N ASP A 64 -20.96 -22.94 10.70
CA ASP A 64 -21.75 -23.09 9.47
C ASP A 64 -21.27 -22.08 8.41
N ILE A 65 -20.79 -22.59 7.28
CA ILE A 65 -20.22 -21.80 6.19
C ILE A 65 -21.23 -20.84 5.58
N ALA A 66 -22.49 -21.28 5.41
CA ALA A 66 -23.53 -20.49 4.78
C ALA A 66 -24.02 -19.38 5.72
N SER A 67 -24.35 -19.74 6.96
CA SER A 67 -24.80 -18.76 7.98
C SER A 67 -23.72 -17.74 8.34
N ALA A 68 -22.44 -18.12 8.25
CA ALA A 68 -21.32 -17.23 8.51
C ALA A 68 -20.94 -16.32 7.33
N HIS A 69 -21.53 -16.54 6.15
CA HIS A 69 -21.16 -15.85 4.91
C HIS A 69 -19.65 -15.89 4.65
N LEU A 70 -19.02 -17.06 4.85
CA LEU A 70 -17.56 -17.16 4.81
C LEU A 70 -17.02 -16.80 3.42
N ILE A 71 -17.69 -17.28 2.36
CA ILE A 71 -17.26 -17.04 0.99
C ILE A 71 -17.38 -15.55 0.62
N GLU A 72 -18.48 -14.90 0.99
CA GLU A 72 -18.64 -13.46 0.78
C GLU A 72 -17.63 -12.65 1.59
N ARG A 73 -17.27 -13.11 2.80
CA ARG A 73 -16.24 -12.47 3.63
C ARG A 73 -14.86 -12.58 2.98
N LEU A 74 -14.46 -13.75 2.49
CA LEU A 74 -13.21 -13.96 1.76
C LEU A 74 -13.15 -13.05 0.53
N ASN A 75 -14.23 -12.99 -0.26
CA ASN A 75 -14.32 -12.11 -1.42
C ASN A 75 -14.16 -10.62 -1.05
N ARG A 76 -14.77 -10.17 0.06
CA ARG A 76 -14.66 -8.77 0.55
C ARG A 76 -13.28 -8.42 1.10
N LEU A 77 -12.52 -9.41 1.53
CA LEU A 77 -11.12 -9.25 1.95
C LEU A 77 -10.15 -9.31 0.77
N GLY A 78 -10.64 -9.57 -0.45
CA GLY A 78 -9.81 -9.63 -1.65
C GLY A 78 -9.16 -10.99 -1.90
N TYR A 79 -9.62 -12.05 -1.21
CA TYR A 79 -9.15 -13.40 -1.51
C TYR A 79 -9.56 -13.82 -2.92
N ARG A 80 -8.67 -14.59 -3.56
CA ARG A 80 -8.86 -15.11 -4.92
C ARG A 80 -9.21 -16.60 -4.87
N SER A 81 -10.31 -16.95 -5.52
CA SER A 81 -10.70 -18.34 -5.70
C SER A 81 -9.77 -19.01 -6.70
N VAL A 82 -9.15 -20.11 -6.31
CA VAL A 82 -8.30 -20.95 -7.15
C VAL A 82 -8.86 -22.36 -7.22
N GLU A 83 -8.72 -23.00 -8.39
CA GLU A 83 -9.12 -24.41 -8.57
C GLU A 83 -8.01 -25.38 -8.13
N THR A 84 -6.77 -24.89 -8.10
CA THR A 84 -5.58 -25.66 -7.71
C THR A 84 -5.24 -25.45 -6.23
N ALA A 85 -4.26 -26.18 -5.71
CA ALA A 85 -3.81 -26.03 -4.32
C ALA A 85 -3.35 -24.59 -4.05
N VAL A 86 -3.71 -24.04 -2.89
CA VAL A 86 -3.33 -22.69 -2.46
C VAL A 86 -1.81 -22.59 -2.29
N ARG A 87 -1.19 -21.57 -2.87
CA ARG A 87 0.27 -21.37 -2.87
C ARG A 87 0.70 -20.03 -2.31
N THR A 88 -0.13 -19.01 -2.46
CA THR A 88 0.18 -17.66 -1.98
C THR A 88 -0.86 -17.16 -0.98
N PRO A 89 -0.48 -16.34 0.01
CA PRO A 89 -1.44 -15.69 0.91
C PRO A 89 -2.51 -14.93 0.11
N GLY A 90 -3.77 -15.05 0.52
CA GLY A 90 -4.90 -14.47 -0.20
C GLY A 90 -5.54 -15.38 -1.24
N GLU A 91 -5.13 -16.65 -1.32
CA GLU A 91 -5.80 -17.65 -2.15
C GLU A 91 -6.71 -18.55 -1.30
N TYR A 92 -7.83 -18.96 -1.89
CA TYR A 92 -8.67 -20.00 -1.30
C TYR A 92 -9.20 -20.96 -2.37
N ARG A 93 -9.41 -22.21 -1.97
CA ARG A 93 -9.99 -23.26 -2.80
C ARG A 93 -11.18 -23.87 -2.08
N VAL A 94 -12.32 -23.94 -2.75
CA VAL A 94 -13.54 -24.54 -2.22
C VAL A 94 -13.77 -25.89 -2.87
N THR A 95 -13.98 -26.92 -2.05
CA THR A 95 -14.47 -28.22 -2.49
C THR A 95 -15.66 -28.63 -1.62
N PRO A 96 -16.46 -29.65 -2.02
CA PRO A 96 -17.58 -30.12 -1.21
C PRO A 96 -17.18 -30.64 0.18
N ALA A 97 -15.95 -31.12 0.35
CA ALA A 97 -15.48 -31.75 1.59
C ALA A 97 -14.50 -30.87 2.39
N GLU A 98 -13.84 -29.89 1.77
CA GLU A 98 -12.84 -29.05 2.42
C GLU A 98 -12.76 -27.66 1.78
N ILE A 99 -12.41 -26.65 2.59
CA ILE A 99 -12.02 -25.33 2.12
C ILE A 99 -10.57 -25.09 2.54
N ASP A 100 -9.70 -24.91 1.57
CA ASP A 100 -8.31 -24.51 1.82
C ASP A 100 -8.20 -22.99 1.70
N ILE A 101 -7.56 -22.35 2.67
CA ILE A 101 -7.41 -20.89 2.75
C ILE A 101 -5.97 -20.59 3.13
N TYR A 102 -5.29 -19.75 2.37
CA TYR A 102 -3.99 -19.23 2.76
C TYR A 102 -4.16 -17.86 3.41
N LEU A 103 -4.18 -17.84 4.75
CA LEU A 103 -4.41 -16.63 5.53
C LEU A 103 -3.33 -15.57 5.26
N HIS A 104 -3.75 -14.30 5.21
CA HIS A 104 -2.84 -13.16 5.11
C HIS A 104 -2.09 -12.90 6.42
N GLU A 105 -0.91 -12.32 6.28
CA GLU A 105 -0.24 -11.66 7.40
C GLU A 105 -1.00 -10.39 7.78
N PHE A 106 -1.17 -10.17 9.08
CA PHE A 106 -1.74 -8.92 9.59
C PHE A 106 -1.02 -8.51 10.87
N ALA A 107 -0.05 -7.61 10.74
CA ALA A 107 0.90 -7.26 11.81
C ALA A 107 0.21 -6.69 13.06
N ASP A 108 -0.79 -5.81 12.89
CA ASP A 108 -1.48 -5.14 14.01
C ASP A 108 -2.24 -6.11 14.93
N PHE A 109 -2.64 -7.29 14.42
CA PHE A 109 -3.30 -8.35 15.19
C PHE A 109 -2.39 -9.57 15.40
N HIS A 110 -1.09 -9.45 15.10
CA HIS A 110 -0.10 -10.53 15.18
C HIS A 110 -0.51 -11.81 14.43
N LEU A 111 -1.24 -11.67 13.32
CA LEU A 111 -1.64 -12.79 12.48
C LEU A 111 -0.50 -13.12 11.54
N ARG A 112 -0.06 -14.39 11.57
CA ARG A 112 0.96 -14.90 10.66
C ARG A 112 0.31 -15.48 9.40
N PRO A 113 1.01 -15.43 8.25
CA PRO A 113 0.54 -16.09 7.05
C PRO A 113 0.60 -17.60 7.26
N VAL A 114 -0.57 -18.25 7.27
CA VAL A 114 -0.69 -19.69 7.51
C VAL A 114 -1.68 -20.31 6.52
N PRO A 115 -1.26 -21.36 5.77
CA PRO A 115 -2.19 -22.14 4.98
C PRO A 115 -2.99 -23.08 5.89
N ALA A 116 -4.30 -22.86 5.93
CA ALA A 116 -5.26 -23.55 6.77
C ALA A 116 -6.25 -24.35 5.91
N ARG A 117 -6.71 -25.49 6.44
CA ARG A 117 -7.74 -26.34 5.86
C ARG A 117 -8.92 -26.45 6.80
N LEU A 118 -10.09 -26.09 6.30
CA LEU A 118 -11.38 -26.30 6.96
C LEU A 118 -11.97 -27.60 6.43
N ALA A 119 -11.93 -28.66 7.24
CA ALA A 119 -12.61 -29.91 6.91
C ALA A 119 -14.12 -29.72 7.10
N LEU A 120 -14.91 -29.95 6.06
CA LEU A 120 -16.34 -29.75 6.06
C LEU A 120 -17.11 -31.07 6.22
N ASP A 121 -18.25 -30.98 6.91
CA ASP A 121 -19.26 -32.01 6.97
C ASP A 121 -20.63 -31.36 6.82
N GLN A 122 -21.34 -31.68 5.73
CA GLN A 122 -22.65 -31.10 5.41
C GLN A 122 -22.69 -29.55 5.47
N GLY A 123 -21.61 -28.89 5.05
CA GLY A 123 -21.50 -27.42 5.08
C GLY A 123 -21.10 -26.82 6.42
N ARG A 124 -20.77 -27.64 7.44
CA ARG A 124 -20.22 -27.19 8.72
C ARG A 124 -18.75 -27.54 8.84
N VAL A 125 -17.96 -26.65 9.45
CA VAL A 125 -16.55 -26.90 9.76
C VAL A 125 -16.46 -27.93 10.86
N ARG A 126 -15.94 -29.12 10.55
CA ARG A 126 -15.65 -30.16 11.54
C ARG A 126 -14.33 -29.87 12.27
N LYS A 127 -13.29 -29.47 11.54
CA LYS A 127 -11.96 -29.19 12.07
C LYS A 127 -11.27 -28.10 11.27
N VAL A 128 -10.36 -27.39 11.93
CA VAL A 128 -9.44 -26.43 11.34
C VAL A 128 -8.04 -27.01 11.48
N LEU A 129 -7.36 -27.23 10.36
CA LEU A 129 -6.08 -27.92 10.28
C LEU A 129 -5.04 -27.03 9.60
N SER A 130 -3.78 -27.18 9.97
CA SER A 130 -2.64 -26.59 9.28
C SER A 130 -2.31 -27.45 8.05
N ILE A 131 -2.18 -26.87 6.86
CA ILE A 131 -1.82 -27.63 5.64
C ILE A 131 -0.38 -28.21 5.73
N PRO A 132 0.64 -27.46 6.22
CA PRO A 132 2.01 -27.98 6.31
C PRO A 132 2.18 -29.13 7.32
N GLY A 133 1.52 -29.02 8.48
CA GLY A 133 1.71 -29.97 9.59
C GLY A 133 0.63 -31.02 9.73
N GLY A 134 -0.58 -30.76 9.22
CA GLY A 134 -1.77 -31.58 9.49
C GLY A 134 -2.32 -31.45 10.91
N ASP A 135 -1.65 -30.70 11.78
CA ASP A 135 -2.06 -30.45 13.16
C ASP A 135 -3.29 -29.54 13.24
N GLU A 136 -4.03 -29.62 14.34
CA GLU A 136 -5.16 -28.73 14.60
C GLU A 136 -4.68 -27.28 14.74
N LEU A 137 -5.19 -26.42 13.86
CA LEU A 137 -4.88 -25.01 13.81
C LEU A 137 -6.03 -24.25 14.48
N PHE A 138 -6.03 -24.27 15.81
CA PHE A 138 -7.00 -23.52 16.62
C PHE A 138 -6.29 -22.81 17.78
N PRO A 139 -6.55 -21.51 18.00
CA PRO A 139 -7.43 -20.64 17.22
C PRO A 139 -6.81 -20.19 15.89
N ALA A 140 -7.63 -20.06 14.84
CA ALA A 140 -7.25 -19.45 13.56
C ALA A 140 -8.17 -18.27 13.27
N TYR A 141 -7.60 -17.14 12.85
CA TYR A 141 -8.36 -15.91 12.58
C TYR A 141 -8.18 -15.50 11.13
N LEU A 142 -9.29 -15.10 10.51
CA LEU A 142 -9.28 -14.32 9.30
C LEU A 142 -9.07 -12.85 9.65
N GLU A 143 -8.29 -12.15 8.83
CA GLU A 143 -7.96 -10.75 9.04
C GLU A 143 -9.23 -9.88 9.14
N PRO A 144 -9.16 -8.81 9.93
CA PRO A 144 -10.29 -7.92 10.08
C PRO A 144 -10.50 -7.12 8.81
N GLN A 145 -11.75 -6.92 8.47
CA GLN A 145 -12.07 -6.11 7.31
C GLN A 145 -11.91 -4.60 7.60
N LEU A 146 -11.30 -3.88 6.68
CA LEU A 146 -11.31 -2.42 6.67
C LEU A 146 -12.74 -1.89 6.44
N ILE A 147 -13.28 -1.17 7.42
CA ILE A 147 -14.60 -0.52 7.33
C ILE A 147 -14.45 0.88 6.77
N SER A 148 -13.53 1.66 7.31
CA SER A 148 -13.31 3.05 6.90
C SER A 148 -11.98 3.59 7.40
N GLY A 149 -11.55 4.74 6.87
CA GLY A 149 -10.44 5.53 7.41
C GLY A 149 -10.95 6.86 7.95
N LEU A 150 -10.51 7.25 9.15
CA LEU A 150 -10.75 8.58 9.68
C LEU A 150 -9.94 9.60 8.88
N ARG A 151 -10.65 10.53 8.24
CA ARG A 151 -10.06 11.60 7.44
C ARG A 151 -9.64 12.76 8.33
N GLY A 152 -8.36 13.14 8.22
CA GLY A 152 -7.84 14.36 8.82
C GLY A 152 -8.31 15.63 8.07
N ALA A 153 -7.81 16.79 8.50
CA ALA A 153 -8.18 18.09 7.94
C ALA A 153 -7.89 18.23 6.44
N SER A 154 -6.85 17.56 5.92
CA SER A 154 -6.49 17.57 4.50
C SER A 154 -7.49 16.83 3.61
N ARG A 155 -8.41 16.03 4.20
CA ARG A 155 -9.32 15.09 3.50
C ARG A 155 -8.61 14.09 2.57
N GLN A 156 -7.28 14.01 2.64
CA GLN A 156 -6.46 13.03 1.95
C GLN A 156 -6.21 11.84 2.88
N VAL A 157 -6.24 10.63 2.32
CA VAL A 157 -5.94 9.38 3.02
C VAL A 157 -4.74 8.79 2.31
N ARG A 158 -3.64 8.59 3.03
CA ARG A 158 -2.37 8.10 2.47
C ARG A 158 -1.83 6.99 3.35
N GLU A 159 -1.58 5.84 2.76
CA GLU A 159 -0.93 4.73 3.43
C GLU A 159 0.55 4.75 3.07
N TRP A 160 1.40 4.59 4.09
CA TRP A 160 2.83 4.45 3.88
C TRP A 160 3.12 3.01 3.48
N VAL A 161 3.54 2.82 2.22
CA VAL A 161 3.97 1.52 1.70
C VAL A 161 5.46 1.64 1.42
N SER A 162 6.27 0.70 1.92
CA SER A 162 7.70 0.71 1.62
C SER A 162 7.91 0.52 0.12
N TYR A 163 8.94 1.15 -0.43
CA TYR A 163 9.28 0.95 -1.84
C TYR A 163 9.58 -0.53 -2.14
N ASP A 164 10.17 -1.24 -1.18
CA ASP A 164 10.50 -2.66 -1.27
C ASP A 164 9.25 -3.58 -1.30
N ASP A 165 8.11 -3.09 -0.83
CA ASP A 165 6.84 -3.82 -0.83
C ASP A 165 6.10 -3.71 -2.17
N LEU A 166 6.56 -2.84 -3.07
CA LEU A 166 5.94 -2.66 -4.38
C LEU A 166 6.30 -3.83 -5.32
N PRO A 167 5.34 -4.37 -6.08
CA PRO A 167 5.64 -5.41 -7.05
C PRO A 167 6.62 -4.90 -8.10
N ALA A 168 7.59 -5.74 -8.47
CA ALA A 168 8.49 -5.46 -9.57
C ALA A 168 7.69 -5.23 -10.86
N ARG A 169 7.98 -4.13 -11.58
CA ARG A 169 7.35 -3.80 -12.87
C ARG A 169 7.82 -4.70 -13.99
#